data_AF-A0A1U7XR86-F1
#
_entry.id   AF-A0A1U7XR86-F1
#
_cell.length_a   1.000
_cell.length_b   1.000
_cell.length_c   1.000
_cell.angle_alpha   90.00
_cell.angle_beta   90.00
_cell.angle_gamma   90.00
#
_symmetry.space_group_name_H-M   'P 1'
#
loop_
_entity.id
_entity.type
_entity.pdbx_description
1 polymer ?
#
loop_
_entity_poly.entity_id
_entity_poly.type
_entity_poly.pdbx_seq_one_letter_code
_entity_poly.pdbx_strand_id
1 'polypeptide(L)'
;PKLVEGLKRLAKSDPMVLCSIEESGEHIIAGAGELHLEICLKDLQDDFMGGAEIIVSDPVVSFRETVLEKSCRTVMSKSPNKHNRLYMEARPMEEGLAEAIDDGRIGPRDDPKVRSKILSEEFGWDKDLAKKIWCFGPETTGPNMVVDMCKGVQYLNEIKDSVVAGFQWASKEGALAEENMRGICFEVC
;
A
#
# COMPACT_ATOMS: atom_id res chain seq x y z
N PRO A 1 24.30 -2.82 19.03
CA PRO A 1 23.47 -3.40 20.12
C PRO A 1 23.14 -4.85 19.79
N LYS A 2 23.19 -5.78 20.77
CA LYS A 2 23.05 -7.22 20.52
C LYS A 2 21.71 -7.60 19.86
N LEU A 3 20.60 -6.97 20.27
CA LEU A 3 19.26 -7.21 19.70
C LEU A 3 19.18 -6.86 18.21
N VAL A 4 19.65 -5.67 17.82
CA VAL A 4 19.64 -5.22 16.41
C VAL A 4 20.49 -6.13 15.52
N GLU A 5 21.61 -6.63 16.03
CA GLU A 5 22.43 -7.57 15.28
C GLU A 5 21.77 -8.96 15.18
N GLY A 6 21.12 -9.42 16.26
CA GLY A 6 20.34 -10.65 16.26
C GLY A 6 19.18 -10.61 15.27
N LEU A 7 18.40 -9.54 15.25
CA LEU A 7 17.30 -9.34 14.29
C LEU A 7 17.80 -9.33 12.83
N LYS A 8 18.97 -8.73 12.57
CA LYS A 8 19.60 -8.75 11.24
C LYS A 8 20.09 -10.14 10.83
N ARG A 9 20.43 -11.01 11.78
CA ARG A 9 20.80 -12.40 11.50
C ARG A 9 19.55 -13.24 11.27
N LEU A 10 18.51 -13.06 12.08
CA LEU A 10 17.22 -13.71 11.91
C LEU A 10 16.62 -13.43 10.51
N ALA A 11 16.58 -12.16 10.10
CA ALA A 11 16.11 -11.76 8.77
C ALA A 11 17.01 -12.27 7.60
N LYS A 12 18.23 -12.74 7.88
CA LYS A 12 19.08 -13.41 6.89
C LYS A 12 18.89 -14.92 6.88
N SER A 13 18.51 -15.50 8.02
CA SER A 13 18.26 -16.93 8.16
C SER A 13 16.92 -17.32 7.54
N ASP A 14 15.89 -16.50 7.73
CA ASP A 14 14.56 -16.72 7.16
C ASP A 14 14.14 -15.56 6.23
N PRO A 15 13.93 -15.82 4.93
CA PRO A 15 13.52 -14.79 3.96
C PRO A 15 12.07 -14.30 4.13
N MET A 16 11.24 -15.04 4.86
CA MET A 16 9.84 -14.67 5.13
C MET A 16 9.71 -13.75 6.35
N VAL A 17 10.75 -13.65 7.17
CA VAL A 17 10.75 -12.79 8.35
C VAL A 17 11.09 -11.36 7.98
N LEU A 18 10.17 -10.45 8.30
CA LEU A 18 10.40 -9.02 8.14
C LEU A 18 10.57 -8.38 9.51
N CYS A 19 11.73 -7.74 9.72
CA CYS A 19 12.03 -7.00 10.93
C CYS A 19 11.95 -5.50 10.64
N SER A 20 11.07 -4.78 11.32
CA SER A 20 10.96 -3.32 11.27
C SER A 20 11.12 -2.70 12.66
N ILE A 21 11.39 -1.40 12.69
CA ILE A 21 11.49 -0.62 13.93
C ILE A 21 10.46 0.48 13.80
N GLU A 22 9.55 0.57 14.76
CA GLU A 22 8.57 1.65 14.83
C GLU A 22 9.19 2.92 15.45
N GLU A 23 8.54 4.06 15.25
CA GLU A 23 8.94 5.34 15.85
C GLU A 23 8.87 5.33 17.38
N SER A 24 8.02 4.46 17.95
CA SER A 24 7.93 4.16 19.38
C SER A 24 9.22 3.56 19.96
N GLY A 25 10.08 3.02 19.10
CA GLY A 25 11.28 2.26 19.48
C GLY A 25 11.02 0.77 19.64
N GLU A 26 9.81 0.30 19.36
CA GLU A 26 9.48 -1.13 19.37
C GLU A 26 10.04 -1.84 18.13
N HIS A 27 10.43 -3.10 18.33
CA HIS A 27 10.96 -3.97 17.29
C HIS A 27 9.87 -4.94 16.85
N ILE A 28 9.39 -4.79 15.63
CA ILE A 28 8.33 -5.64 15.08
C ILE A 28 8.95 -6.76 14.25
N ILE A 29 8.53 -7.99 14.51
CA ILE A 29 8.89 -9.19 13.75
C ILE A 29 7.62 -9.71 13.10
N ALA A 30 7.53 -9.62 11.78
CA ALA A 30 6.44 -10.22 11.02
C ALA A 30 6.86 -11.59 10.50
N GLY A 31 6.01 -12.58 10.72
CA GLY A 31 6.19 -13.96 10.28
C GLY A 31 4.92 -14.51 9.63
N ALA A 32 5.03 -15.69 9.02
CA ALA A 32 3.94 -16.31 8.25
C ALA A 32 2.80 -16.89 9.12
N GLY A 33 3.04 -17.13 10.42
CA GLY A 33 2.05 -17.70 11.33
C GLY A 33 2.59 -17.90 12.75
N GLU A 34 1.74 -18.35 13.66
CA GLU A 34 2.04 -18.49 15.09
C GLU A 34 3.24 -19.41 15.36
N LEU A 35 3.21 -20.64 14.82
CA LEU A 35 4.32 -21.58 14.96
C LEU A 35 5.64 -21.03 14.41
N HIS A 36 5.57 -20.29 13.30
CA HIS A 36 6.74 -19.68 12.70
C HIS A 36 7.32 -18.60 13.64
N LEU A 37 6.47 -17.75 14.22
CA LEU A 37 6.90 -16.76 15.21
C LEU A 37 7.52 -17.40 16.45
N GLU A 38 6.95 -18.49 16.97
CA GLU A 38 7.52 -19.21 18.12
C GLU A 38 8.94 -19.73 17.85
N ILE A 39 9.15 -20.34 16.67
CA ILE A 39 10.47 -20.82 16.25
C ILE A 39 11.44 -19.66 16.08
N CYS A 40 11.03 -18.59 15.40
CA CYS A 40 11.89 -17.41 15.20
C CYS A 40 12.30 -16.73 16.49
N LEU A 41 11.39 -16.63 17.47
CA LEU A 41 11.68 -16.05 18.77
C LEU A 41 12.67 -16.91 19.57
N LYS A 42 12.52 -18.23 19.49
CA LYS A 42 13.45 -19.17 20.12
C LYS A 42 14.84 -19.08 19.50
N ASP A 43 14.95 -19.08 18.18
CA ASP A 43 16.23 -18.93 17.47
C ASP A 43 16.89 -17.58 17.77
N LEU A 44 16.08 -16.51 17.87
CA LEU A 44 16.56 -15.19 18.29
C LEU A 44 17.17 -15.20 19.68
N GLN A 45 16.48 -15.83 20.64
CA GLN A 45 16.92 -15.90 22.03
C GLN A 45 18.15 -16.80 22.21
N ASP A 46 18.09 -18.04 21.71
CA ASP A 46 19.09 -19.08 21.96
C ASP A 46 20.35 -18.87 21.11
N ASP A 47 20.21 -18.71 19.80
CA ASP A 47 21.34 -18.74 18.86
C ASP A 47 21.94 -17.35 18.60
N PHE A 48 21.10 -16.31 18.51
CA PHE A 48 21.55 -14.98 18.08
C PHE A 48 21.83 -14.01 19.24
N MET A 49 21.09 -14.12 20.35
CA MET A 49 21.25 -13.25 21.52
C MET A 49 22.03 -13.89 22.67
N GLY A 50 22.32 -15.19 22.59
CA GLY A 50 23.11 -15.93 23.58
C GLY A 50 22.39 -16.09 24.91
N GLY A 51 21.08 -16.36 24.88
CA GLY A 51 20.24 -16.62 26.04
C GLY A 51 19.78 -15.36 26.80
N ALA A 52 19.84 -14.18 26.20
CA ALA A 52 19.30 -12.97 26.81
C ALA A 52 17.77 -13.02 26.84
N GLU A 53 17.13 -12.63 27.94
CA GLU A 53 15.68 -12.56 28.04
C GLU A 53 15.12 -11.48 27.10
N ILE A 54 14.09 -11.85 26.33
CA ILE A 54 13.35 -10.96 25.43
C ILE A 54 11.94 -10.84 25.98
N ILE A 55 11.43 -9.61 26.05
CA ILE A 55 10.03 -9.35 26.38
C ILE A 55 9.25 -9.33 25.07
N VAL A 56 8.28 -10.22 24.96
CA VAL A 56 7.44 -10.39 23.77
C VAL A 56 6.00 -10.05 24.15
N SER A 57 5.36 -9.20 23.36
CA SER A 57 3.93 -8.88 23.46
C SER A 57 3.08 -9.95 22.76
N ASP A 58 1.77 -9.93 22.99
CA ASP A 58 0.85 -10.83 22.30
C ASP A 58 0.93 -10.63 20.77
N PRO A 59 0.90 -11.71 19.97
CA PRO A 59 1.00 -11.59 18.52
C PRO A 59 -0.20 -10.83 17.97
N VAL A 60 0.10 -9.82 17.14
CA VAL A 60 -0.90 -9.01 16.44
C VAL A 60 -0.83 -9.28 14.94
N VAL A 61 -1.98 -9.13 14.28
CA VAL A 61 -2.07 -9.18 12.82
C VAL A 61 -2.02 -7.77 12.26
N SER A 62 -1.36 -7.59 11.12
CA SER A 62 -1.45 -6.32 10.39
C SER A 62 -2.83 -6.19 9.77
N PHE A 63 -3.47 -5.05 9.97
CA PHE A 63 -4.70 -4.73 9.27
C PHE A 63 -4.39 -4.03 7.94
N ARG A 64 -5.43 -3.86 7.15
CA ARG A 64 -5.42 -3.11 5.90
C ARG A 64 -6.60 -2.16 5.91
N GLU A 65 -6.38 -0.93 5.49
CA GLU A 65 -7.45 0.07 5.44
C GLU A 65 -8.20 0.00 4.11
N THR A 66 -9.53 0.13 4.15
CA THR A 66 -10.35 0.16 2.93
C THR A 66 -11.52 1.14 3.07
N VAL A 67 -12.19 1.42 1.96
CA VAL A 67 -13.43 2.21 1.93
C VAL A 67 -14.58 1.33 1.48
N LEU A 68 -15.75 1.49 2.10
CA LEU A 68 -16.93 0.67 1.80
C LEU A 68 -17.85 1.32 0.76
N GLU A 69 -17.87 2.64 0.71
CA GLU A 69 -18.76 3.41 -0.15
C GLU A 69 -18.01 4.54 -0.83
N LYS A 70 -18.58 5.07 -1.91
CA LYS A 70 -18.05 6.28 -2.55
C LYS A 70 -18.15 7.46 -1.59
N SER A 71 -17.12 8.30 -1.59
CA SER A 71 -17.06 9.51 -0.77
C SER A 71 -18.34 10.35 -0.93
N CYS A 72 -18.92 10.74 0.21
CA CYS A 72 -20.12 11.59 0.25
C CYS A 72 -19.90 13.00 -0.31
N ARG A 73 -18.64 13.43 -0.42
CA ARG A 73 -18.27 14.75 -0.94
C ARG A 73 -16.89 14.70 -1.60
N THR A 74 -16.69 15.55 -2.59
CA THR A 74 -15.36 15.86 -3.12
C THR A 74 -14.55 16.62 -2.07
N VAL A 75 -13.36 16.14 -1.72
CA VAL A 75 -12.47 16.80 -0.77
C VAL A 75 -11.43 17.62 -1.53
N MET A 76 -11.10 18.81 -1.02
CA MET A 76 -10.16 19.73 -1.65
C MET A 76 -8.96 20.00 -0.74
N SER A 77 -7.76 19.87 -1.28
CA SER A 77 -6.51 20.26 -0.63
C SER A 77 -5.81 21.36 -1.41
N LYS A 78 -5.09 22.24 -0.70
CA LYS A 78 -4.30 23.33 -1.30
C LYS A 78 -2.83 23.14 -1.01
N SER A 79 -2.00 23.40 -1.99
CA SER A 79 -0.56 23.47 -1.77
C SER A 79 -0.19 24.65 -0.85
N PRO A 80 0.94 24.58 -0.12
CA PRO A 80 1.41 25.66 0.76
C PRO A 80 1.59 27.00 0.04
N ASN A 81 2.01 26.95 -1.23
CA ASN A 81 2.14 28.14 -2.09
C ASN A 81 0.79 28.69 -2.58
N LYS A 82 -0.34 28.02 -2.29
CA LYS A 82 -1.72 28.37 -2.69
C LYS A 82 -2.01 28.40 -4.20
N HIS A 83 -1.07 27.94 -5.04
CA HIS A 83 -1.25 27.89 -6.50
C HIS A 83 -2.02 26.65 -6.96
N ASN A 84 -1.89 25.52 -6.26
CA ASN A 84 -2.51 24.26 -6.65
C ASN A 84 -3.68 23.95 -5.71
N ARG A 85 -4.80 23.52 -6.31
CA ARG A 85 -5.95 22.97 -5.61
C ARG A 85 -6.23 21.60 -6.20
N LEU A 86 -6.15 20.57 -5.36
CA LEU A 86 -6.41 19.19 -5.75
C LEU A 86 -7.77 18.80 -5.18
N TYR A 87 -8.62 18.25 -6.04
CA TYR A 87 -9.91 17.69 -5.65
C TYR A 87 -9.85 16.18 -5.82
N MET A 88 -10.28 15.45 -4.80
CA MET A 88 -10.24 13.99 -4.80
C MET A 88 -11.51 13.40 -4.19
N GLU A 89 -11.90 12.26 -4.74
CA GLU A 89 -12.91 11.36 -4.20
C GLU A 89 -12.31 9.96 -4.08
N ALA A 90 -12.74 9.18 -3.10
CA ALA A 90 -12.39 7.77 -2.97
C ALA A 90 -13.64 6.92 -3.14
N ARG A 91 -13.49 5.75 -3.76
CA ARG A 91 -14.53 4.72 -3.87
C ARG A 91 -13.94 3.33 -3.71
N PRO A 92 -14.73 2.34 -3.28
CA PRO A 92 -14.29 0.95 -3.30
C PRO A 92 -13.97 0.52 -4.74
N MET A 93 -12.98 -0.37 -4.86
CA MET A 93 -12.78 -1.14 -6.09
C MET A 93 -13.87 -2.16 -6.29
N GLU A 94 -14.03 -2.58 -7.54
CA GLU A 94 -14.88 -3.70 -7.93
C GLU A 94 -14.35 -5.01 -7.35
N GLU A 95 -15.27 -5.93 -7.04
CA GLU A 95 -14.94 -7.25 -6.48
C GLU A 95 -14.01 -8.02 -7.44
N GLY A 96 -12.95 -8.63 -6.91
CA GLY A 96 -11.97 -9.37 -7.71
C GLY A 96 -10.84 -8.51 -8.30
N LEU A 97 -10.98 -7.18 -8.33
CA LEU A 97 -10.00 -6.30 -8.96
C LEU A 97 -8.71 -6.20 -8.14
N ALA A 98 -8.84 -6.13 -6.82
CA ALA A 98 -7.69 -6.12 -5.91
C ALA A 98 -6.88 -7.42 -6.02
N GLU A 99 -7.56 -8.57 -6.10
CA GLU A 99 -6.93 -9.88 -6.30
C GLU A 99 -6.24 -9.98 -7.67
N ALA A 100 -6.87 -9.48 -8.73
CA ALA A 100 -6.27 -9.46 -10.07
C ALA A 100 -5.00 -8.59 -10.15
N ILE A 101 -4.91 -7.53 -9.35
CA ILE A 101 -3.71 -6.70 -9.23
C ILE A 101 -2.62 -7.46 -8.47
N ASP A 102 -2.96 -8.09 -7.34
CA ASP A 102 -2.00 -8.88 -6.54
C ASP A 102 -1.44 -10.08 -7.32
N ASP A 103 -2.28 -10.75 -8.12
CA ASP A 103 -1.89 -11.85 -9.02
C ASP A 103 -0.99 -11.38 -10.19
N GLY A 104 -0.84 -10.07 -10.37
CA GLY A 104 -0.07 -9.48 -11.46
C GLY A 104 -0.73 -9.59 -12.84
N ARG A 105 -2.05 -9.87 -12.90
CA ARG A 105 -2.81 -9.84 -14.16
C ARG A 105 -3.04 -8.41 -14.65
N ILE A 106 -3.13 -7.47 -13.71
CA ILE A 106 -3.28 -6.04 -13.95
C ILE A 106 -2.18 -5.30 -13.21
N GLY A 107 -1.29 -4.65 -13.95
CA GLY A 107 -0.17 -3.92 -13.38
C GLY A 107 0.11 -2.57 -14.06
N PRO A 108 1.04 -1.80 -13.47
CA PRO A 108 1.51 -0.54 -14.05
C PRO A 108 2.33 -0.74 -15.34
N ARG A 109 2.93 -1.92 -15.53
CA ARG A 109 3.84 -2.24 -16.65
C ARG A 109 3.10 -2.70 -17.91
N ASP A 110 1.84 -3.07 -17.78
CA ASP A 110 1.05 -3.56 -18.90
C ASP A 110 0.72 -2.44 -19.89
N ASP A 111 0.59 -2.81 -21.17
CA ASP A 111 0.16 -1.87 -22.19
C ASP A 111 -1.23 -1.30 -21.83
N PRO A 112 -1.41 0.04 -21.82
CA PRO A 112 -2.68 0.66 -21.44
C PRO A 112 -3.88 0.16 -22.24
N LYS A 113 -3.72 -0.25 -23.50
CA LYS A 113 -4.83 -0.79 -24.31
C LYS A 113 -5.24 -2.17 -23.82
N VAL A 114 -4.27 -3.05 -23.54
CA VAL A 114 -4.53 -4.39 -23.00
C VAL A 114 -5.21 -4.27 -21.64
N ARG A 115 -4.66 -3.45 -20.75
CA ARG A 115 -5.24 -3.18 -19.43
C ARG A 115 -6.66 -2.63 -19.52
N SER A 116 -6.90 -1.66 -20.41
CA SER A 116 -8.25 -1.09 -20.60
C SER A 116 -9.27 -2.11 -21.11
N LYS A 117 -8.81 -3.12 -21.87
CA LYS A 117 -9.68 -4.19 -22.36
C LYS A 117 -10.07 -5.12 -21.22
N ILE A 118 -9.10 -5.58 -20.43
CA ILE A 118 -9.34 -6.46 -19.26
C ILE A 118 -10.26 -5.77 -18.25
N LEU A 119 -9.96 -4.52 -17.88
CA LEU A 119 -10.79 -3.73 -16.96
C LEU A 119 -12.23 -3.56 -17.46
N SER A 120 -12.42 -3.39 -18.77
CA SER A 120 -13.74 -3.21 -19.36
C SER A 120 -14.52 -4.53 -19.48
N GLU A 121 -13.86 -5.62 -19.86
CA GLU A 121 -14.52 -6.92 -20.09
C GLU A 121 -14.79 -7.68 -18.79
N GLU A 122 -13.89 -7.62 -17.81
CA GLU A 122 -14.01 -8.38 -16.55
C GLU A 122 -14.62 -7.56 -15.41
N PHE A 123 -14.33 -6.25 -15.35
CA PHE A 123 -14.71 -5.39 -14.21
C PHE A 123 -15.69 -4.27 -14.59
N GLY A 124 -16.17 -4.25 -15.84
CA GLY A 124 -17.18 -3.29 -16.29
C GLY A 124 -16.70 -1.83 -16.34
N TRP A 125 -15.39 -1.59 -16.36
CA TRP A 125 -14.85 -0.24 -16.45
C TRP A 125 -15.08 0.39 -17.83
N ASP A 126 -15.20 1.70 -17.83
CA ASP A 126 -15.13 2.49 -19.06
C ASP A 126 -13.70 2.46 -19.63
N LYS A 127 -13.58 2.15 -20.94
CA LYS A 127 -12.29 2.02 -21.62
C LYS A 127 -11.47 3.30 -21.63
N ASP A 128 -12.11 4.46 -21.63
CA ASP A 128 -11.42 5.74 -21.62
C ASP A 128 -10.99 6.12 -20.20
N LEU A 129 -11.74 5.74 -19.17
CA LEU A 129 -11.31 5.88 -17.78
C LEU A 129 -10.12 4.96 -17.44
N ALA A 130 -10.15 3.71 -17.92
CA ALA A 130 -9.08 2.76 -17.69
C ALA A 130 -7.71 3.19 -18.29
N LYS A 131 -7.72 4.01 -19.35
CA LYS A 131 -6.50 4.61 -19.92
C LYS A 131 -5.95 5.77 -19.09
N LYS A 132 -6.78 6.37 -18.23
CA LYS A 132 -6.44 7.52 -17.38
C LYS A 132 -5.97 7.12 -15.97
N ILE A 133 -5.71 5.83 -15.74
CA ILE A 133 -5.07 5.36 -14.52
C ILE A 133 -3.63 5.90 -14.47
N TRP A 134 -3.31 6.63 -13.41
CA TRP A 134 -2.00 7.24 -13.20
C TRP A 134 -1.00 6.29 -12.57
N CYS A 135 -1.41 5.58 -11.53
CA CYS A 135 -0.57 4.64 -10.80
C CYS A 135 -1.41 3.62 -10.02
N PHE A 136 -0.72 2.56 -9.61
CA PHE A 136 -1.17 1.62 -8.58
C PHE A 136 -0.32 1.82 -7.33
N GLY A 137 -0.80 1.47 -6.14
CA GLY A 137 -0.07 1.65 -4.89
C GLY A 137 -0.60 0.80 -3.75
N PRO A 138 0.15 0.60 -2.66
CA PRO A 138 1.52 1.10 -2.42
C PRO A 138 2.59 0.41 -3.28
N GLU A 139 3.80 0.97 -3.30
CA GLU A 139 5.00 0.44 -4.00
C GLU A 139 4.82 0.15 -5.50
N THR A 140 3.98 0.93 -6.18
CA THR A 140 3.65 0.83 -7.62
C THR A 140 2.88 -0.42 -8.06
N THR A 141 2.78 -1.45 -7.22
CA THR A 141 2.10 -2.71 -7.54
C THR A 141 0.93 -3.03 -6.63
N GLY A 142 0.71 -2.23 -5.58
CA GLY A 142 -0.33 -2.51 -4.61
C GLY A 142 -1.75 -2.32 -5.15
N PRO A 143 -2.74 -2.93 -4.48
CA PRO A 143 -4.14 -2.98 -4.90
C PRO A 143 -4.92 -1.69 -4.57
N ASN A 144 -4.33 -0.53 -4.85
CA ASN A 144 -5.00 0.78 -4.83
C ASN A 144 -4.69 1.49 -6.14
N MET A 145 -5.56 2.38 -6.62
CA MET A 145 -5.31 3.10 -7.87
C MET A 145 -5.71 4.56 -7.83
N VAL A 146 -5.04 5.37 -8.65
CA VAL A 146 -5.39 6.76 -8.89
C VAL A 146 -5.83 6.93 -10.33
N VAL A 147 -6.99 7.54 -10.55
CA VAL A 147 -7.60 7.77 -11.85
C VAL A 147 -7.86 9.26 -12.05
N ASP A 148 -7.50 9.75 -13.24
CA ASP A 148 -7.86 11.10 -13.66
C ASP A 148 -9.28 11.16 -14.24
N MET A 149 -10.15 11.89 -13.55
CA MET A 149 -11.53 12.20 -13.96
C MET A 149 -11.69 13.66 -14.44
N CYS A 150 -10.63 14.45 -14.44
CA CYS A 150 -10.67 15.86 -14.83
C CYS A 150 -11.06 16.02 -16.31
N LYS A 151 -11.77 17.11 -16.61
CA LYS A 151 -12.17 17.50 -17.96
C LYS A 151 -11.77 18.94 -18.24
N GLY A 152 -10.97 19.17 -19.28
CA GLY A 152 -10.59 20.52 -19.73
C GLY A 152 -9.51 21.21 -18.87
N VAL A 153 -8.81 20.49 -18.01
CA VAL A 153 -7.72 21.03 -17.18
C VAL A 153 -6.40 20.98 -17.94
N GLN A 154 -5.74 22.14 -18.06
CA GLN A 154 -4.41 22.25 -18.66
C GLN A 154 -3.33 21.95 -17.62
N TYR A 155 -2.15 21.50 -18.08
CA TYR A 155 -0.97 21.23 -17.23
C TYR A 155 -1.13 20.12 -16.17
N LEU A 156 -2.19 19.31 -16.25
CA LEU A 156 -2.44 18.22 -15.29
C LEU A 156 -1.31 17.17 -15.27
N ASN A 157 -0.65 16.96 -16.42
CA ASN A 157 0.48 16.05 -16.51
C ASN A 157 1.72 16.53 -15.72
N GLU A 158 1.85 17.83 -15.43
CA GLU A 158 2.99 18.37 -14.66
C GLU A 158 2.89 18.00 -13.18
N ILE A 159 1.67 17.86 -12.64
CA ILE A 159 1.44 17.48 -11.25
C ILE A 159 1.38 15.97 -11.05
N LYS A 160 1.27 15.19 -12.14
CA LYS A 160 1.07 13.74 -12.09
C LYS A 160 2.11 13.05 -11.22
N ASP A 161 3.40 13.32 -11.46
CA ASP A 161 4.48 12.66 -10.72
C ASP A 161 4.47 13.02 -9.23
N SER A 162 4.09 14.26 -8.90
CA SER A 162 3.95 14.70 -7.51
C SER A 162 2.78 14.00 -6.81
N VAL A 163 1.64 13.85 -7.50
CA VAL A 163 0.48 13.13 -6.97
C VAL A 163 0.78 11.65 -6.80
N VAL A 164 1.44 11.02 -7.78
CA VAL A 164 1.85 9.61 -7.71
C VAL A 164 2.78 9.40 -6.52
N ALA A 165 3.80 10.23 -6.32
CA ALA A 165 4.73 10.10 -5.20
C ALA A 165 4.03 10.27 -3.85
N GLY A 166 3.18 11.29 -3.69
CA GLY A 166 2.39 11.49 -2.47
C GLY A 166 1.42 10.34 -2.20
N PHE A 167 0.82 9.78 -3.26
CA PHE A 167 -0.07 8.64 -3.16
C PHE A 167 0.64 7.36 -2.73
N GLN A 168 1.85 7.08 -3.23
CA GLN A 168 2.61 5.89 -2.80
C GLN A 168 2.87 5.91 -1.29
N TRP A 169 3.20 7.09 -0.76
CA TRP A 169 3.42 7.27 0.67
C TRP A 169 2.11 7.17 1.46
N ALA A 170 1.08 7.91 1.06
CA ALA A 170 -0.22 7.89 1.72
C ALA A 170 -0.88 6.50 1.70
N SER A 171 -0.74 5.72 0.62
CA SER A 171 -1.28 4.36 0.54
C SER A 171 -0.51 3.32 1.33
N LYS A 172 0.73 3.63 1.72
CA LYS A 172 1.54 2.78 2.59
C LYS A 172 1.20 2.98 4.05
N GLU A 173 1.02 4.23 4.46
CA GLU A 173 0.69 4.57 5.84
C GLU A 173 -0.82 4.55 6.09
N GLY A 174 -1.69 4.75 5.10
CA GLY A 174 -3.12 4.87 5.42
C GLY A 174 -3.42 6.10 6.28
N ALA A 175 -4.68 6.22 6.71
CA ALA A 175 -5.17 7.42 7.40
C ALA A 175 -5.76 7.14 8.79
N LEU A 176 -6.04 5.89 9.14
CA LEU A 176 -6.70 5.51 10.39
C LEU A 176 -5.73 4.91 11.40
N ALA A 177 -4.88 3.98 10.96
CA ALA A 177 -4.08 3.11 11.82
C ALA A 177 -2.60 3.07 11.42
N GLU A 178 -2.16 3.94 10.50
CA GLU A 178 -0.77 3.95 10.00
C GLU A 178 -0.39 2.62 9.27
N GLU A 179 -1.39 1.94 8.68
CA GLU A 179 -1.24 0.70 7.93
C GLU A 179 -1.63 0.79 6.45
N ASN A 180 -1.12 -0.16 5.66
CA ASN A 180 -1.32 -0.19 4.21
C ASN A 180 -2.80 -0.19 3.80
N MET A 181 -3.16 0.72 2.89
CA MET A 181 -4.46 0.73 2.25
C MET A 181 -4.64 -0.44 1.28
N ARG A 182 -5.88 -0.87 1.03
CA ARG A 182 -6.24 -1.93 0.08
C ARG A 182 -7.63 -1.70 -0.53
N GLY A 183 -7.73 -1.92 -1.84
CA GLY A 183 -9.00 -1.98 -2.57
C GLY A 183 -9.65 -0.61 -2.80
N ILE A 184 -8.86 0.47 -2.86
CA ILE A 184 -9.37 1.83 -2.99
C ILE A 184 -9.03 2.42 -4.35
N CYS A 185 -10.04 2.97 -5.03
CA CYS A 185 -9.87 3.78 -6.22
C CYS A 185 -10.04 5.26 -5.86
N PHE A 186 -8.99 6.05 -6.07
CA PHE A 186 -8.97 7.49 -5.89
C PHE A 186 -9.19 8.18 -7.24
N GLU A 187 -10.23 9.02 -7.30
CA GLU A 187 -10.62 9.79 -8.47
C GLU A 187 -10.19 11.24 -8.28
N VAL A 188 -9.32 11.73 -9.16
CA VAL A 188 -8.91 13.14 -9.21
C VAL A 188 -9.93 13.91 -10.06
N CYS A 189 -10.61 14.89 -9.46
CA CYS A 189 -11.74 15.60 -10.07
C CYS A 189 -11.37 16.99 -10.60
#